data_AF-A0A832IKM5-F1
#
_entry.id   AF-A0A832IKM5-F1
#
_cell.length_a   1.000
_cell.length_b   1.000
_cell.length_c   1.000
_cell.angle_alpha   90.00
_cell.angle_beta   90.00
_cell.angle_gamma   90.00
#
_symmetry.space_group_name_H-M   'P 1'
#
loop_
_entity.id
_entity.type
_entity.pdbx_description
1 polymer ?
#
loop_
_entity_poly.entity_id
_entity_poly.type
_entity_poly.pdbx_seq_one_letter_code
_entity_poly.pdbx_strand_id
1 'polypeptide(L)'
;MKVLLLTYFYPYVSNPLRGIFVTKRIEQYKRIGIDYTAIPIGFGEGAIFRFFRQVLGKKSMKPIEKIGNVEYSIVESRGAFPWVLWQITRRLNIKREEEIVKAFSKYLAKKIEESFDVSSYDVIHAHGMYTPPAGLVAKILGERYSKPYLIS
;
A
#
# COMPACT_ATOMS: atom_id res chain seq x y z
N MET A 1 3.51 0.61 21.72
CA MET A 1 4.17 0.34 20.43
C MET A 1 3.26 0.82 19.31
N LYS A 2 3.80 1.55 18.32
CA LYS A 2 3.07 2.10 17.18
C LYS A 2 3.54 1.45 15.88
N VAL A 3 2.61 0.82 15.16
CA VAL A 3 2.89 0.04 13.94
C VAL A 3 2.44 0.81 12.69
N LEU A 4 3.35 0.97 11.72
CA LEU A 4 2.98 1.39 10.38
C LEU A 4 2.69 0.15 9.52
N LEU A 5 1.42 -0.12 9.24
CA LEU A 5 1.01 -1.29 8.46
C LEU A 5 0.77 -0.90 7.00
N LEU A 6 1.51 -1.52 6.09
CA LEU A 6 1.47 -1.30 4.65
C LEU A 6 0.85 -2.51 3.96
N THR A 7 -0.36 -2.42 3.39
CA THR A 7 -1.06 -3.63 2.90
C THR A 7 -1.75 -3.45 1.56
N TYR A 8 -1.66 -4.46 0.70
CA TYR A 8 -2.54 -4.59 -0.47
C TYR A 8 -3.86 -5.31 -0.16
N PHE A 9 -3.98 -5.93 1.02
CA PHE A 9 -5.10 -6.75 1.44
C PHE A 9 -5.97 -5.97 2.41
N TYR A 10 -6.73 -5.04 1.83
CA TYR A 10 -7.69 -4.20 2.52
C TYR A 10 -9.06 -4.35 1.85
N PRO A 11 -10.14 -4.10 2.60
CA PRO A 11 -11.50 -4.24 2.13
C PRO A 11 -11.87 -3.15 1.12
N TYR A 12 -12.70 -3.51 0.14
CA TYR A 12 -13.28 -2.59 -0.83
C TYR A 12 -14.78 -2.51 -0.68
N VAL A 13 -15.39 -1.42 -1.14
CA VAL A 13 -16.86 -1.28 -1.18
C VAL A 13 -17.51 -2.47 -1.90
N SER A 14 -16.92 -2.94 -3.00
CA SER A 14 -17.41 -4.08 -3.79
C SER A 14 -17.06 -5.47 -3.22
N ASN A 15 -16.12 -5.54 -2.28
CA ASN A 15 -15.74 -6.78 -1.59
C ASN A 15 -15.22 -6.47 -0.18
N PRO A 16 -16.13 -6.30 0.81
CA PRO A 16 -15.77 -5.94 2.18
C PRO A 16 -14.97 -7.01 2.94
N LEU A 17 -14.97 -8.26 2.45
CA LEU A 17 -14.26 -9.38 3.08
C LEU A 17 -12.83 -9.56 2.53
N ARG A 18 -12.42 -8.79 1.53
CA ARG A 18 -11.08 -8.89 0.99
C ARG A 18 -10.04 -8.51 2.03
N GLY A 19 -9.05 -9.38 2.22
CA GLY A 19 -7.99 -9.14 3.20
C GLY A 19 -8.50 -9.16 4.64
N ILE A 20 -9.61 -9.85 4.92
CA ILE A 20 -10.22 -9.90 6.25
C ILE A 20 -9.23 -10.29 7.35
N PHE A 21 -8.23 -11.13 7.04
CA PHE A 21 -7.19 -11.52 7.99
C PHE A 21 -6.32 -10.33 8.44
N VAL A 22 -6.09 -9.32 7.58
CA VAL A 22 -5.40 -8.08 7.97
C VAL A 22 -6.27 -7.27 8.91
N THR A 23 -7.55 -7.10 8.57
CA THR A 23 -8.52 -6.45 9.45
C THR A 23 -8.56 -7.15 10.81
N LYS A 24 -8.65 -8.48 10.86
CA LYS A 24 -8.65 -9.27 12.11
C LYS A 24 -7.35 -9.13 12.89
N ARG A 25 -6.20 -9.00 12.22
CA ARG A 25 -4.91 -8.70 12.87
C ARG A 25 -4.91 -7.33 13.52
N ILE A 26 -5.42 -6.31 12.83
CA ILE A 26 -5.55 -4.95 13.38
C ILE A 26 -6.51 -4.94 14.58
N GLU A 27 -7.63 -5.68 14.49
CA GLU A 27 -8.54 -5.86 15.63
C GLU A 27 -7.78 -6.43 16.85
N GLN A 28 -6.87 -7.40 16.65
CA GLN A 28 -6.04 -7.90 17.74
C GLN A 28 -5.06 -6.85 18.24
N TYR A 29 -4.40 -6.08 17.36
CA TYR A 29 -3.51 -4.97 17.77
C TYR A 29 -4.22 -4.04 18.75
N LYS A 30 -5.44 -3.61 18.42
CA LYS A 30 -6.23 -2.75 19.31
C LYS A 30 -6.53 -3.41 20.65
N ARG A 31 -6.87 -4.71 20.67
CA ARG A 31 -7.19 -5.45 21.90
C ARG A 31 -6.02 -5.55 22.86
N ILE A 32 -4.79 -5.61 22.35
CA ILE A 32 -3.56 -5.71 23.17
C ILE A 32 -2.85 -4.36 23.35
N GLY A 33 -3.51 -3.24 23.02
CA GLY A 33 -2.96 -1.89 23.25
C GLY A 33 -1.85 -1.48 22.28
N ILE A 34 -1.81 -2.05 21.07
CA ILE A 34 -0.91 -1.63 20.00
C ILE A 34 -1.59 -0.55 19.15
N ASP A 35 -0.95 0.60 19.07
CA ASP A 35 -1.34 1.67 18.15
C ASP A 35 -0.92 1.34 16.73
N TYR A 36 -1.69 1.80 15.74
CA TYR A 36 -1.39 1.50 14.35
C TYR A 36 -1.81 2.60 13.39
N THR A 37 -1.22 2.58 12.20
CA THR A 37 -1.70 3.27 11.00
C THR A 37 -1.70 2.26 9.87
N ALA A 38 -2.88 1.91 9.34
CA ALA A 38 -3.02 0.94 8.27
C ALA A 38 -3.21 1.64 6.93
N ILE A 39 -2.20 1.58 6.08
CA ILE A 39 -2.19 2.22 4.76
C ILE A 39 -2.51 1.18 3.68
N PRO A 40 -3.64 1.33 2.96
CA PRO A 40 -3.93 0.54 1.77
C PRO A 40 -3.03 0.97 0.62
N ILE A 41 -2.02 0.15 0.32
CA ILE A 41 -1.09 0.41 -0.79
C ILE A 41 -1.68 -0.06 -2.12
N GLY A 42 -1.40 0.69 -3.19
CA GLY A 42 -1.84 0.35 -4.54
C GLY A 42 -3.22 0.92 -4.91
N PHE A 43 -3.80 1.72 -4.02
CA PHE A 43 -4.93 2.56 -4.35
C PHE A 43 -4.45 3.83 -5.07
N GLY A 44 -4.84 3.98 -6.34
CA GLY A 44 -4.61 5.18 -7.12
C GLY A 44 -5.91 5.73 -7.67
N GLU A 45 -6.26 6.96 -7.32
CA GLU A 45 -7.41 7.68 -7.88
C GLU A 45 -6.97 8.76 -8.85
N GLY A 46 -7.86 9.12 -9.77
CA GLY A 46 -7.61 10.12 -10.81
C GLY A 46 -8.14 9.69 -12.17
N ALA A 47 -8.27 10.66 -13.08
CA ALA A 47 -8.79 10.43 -14.43
C ALA A 47 -7.97 9.38 -15.20
N ILE A 48 -6.64 9.41 -15.06
CA ILE A 48 -5.73 8.46 -15.72
C ILE A 48 -5.94 7.04 -15.17
N PHE A 49 -5.99 6.85 -13.86
CA PHE A 49 -6.27 5.53 -13.26
C PHE A 49 -7.65 5.00 -13.65
N ARG A 50 -8.68 5.85 -13.70
CA ARG A 50 -10.02 5.45 -14.17
C ARG A 50 -10.00 4.98 -15.62
N PHE A 51 -9.35 5.75 -16.51
CA PHE A 51 -9.20 5.41 -17.92
C PHE A 51 -8.51 4.05 -18.11
N PHE A 52 -7.35 3.84 -17.48
CA PHE A 52 -6.63 2.57 -17.61
C PHE A 52 -7.36 1.38 -17.00
N ARG A 53 -8.10 1.57 -15.89
CA ARG A 53 -8.96 0.51 -15.34
C ARG A 53 -10.05 0.11 -16.33
N GLN A 54 -10.69 1.08 -16.98
CA GLN A 54 -11.72 0.84 -17.98
C GLN A 54 -11.14 0.07 -19.19
N VAL A 55 -9.99 0.50 -19.72
CA VAL A 55 -9.29 -0.20 -20.82
C VAL A 55 -8.90 -1.63 -20.44
N LEU A 56 -8.55 -1.88 -19.17
CA LEU A 56 -8.15 -3.19 -18.67
C LEU A 56 -9.31 -4.04 -18.12
N GLY A 57 -10.56 -3.57 -18.21
CA GLY A 57 -11.72 -4.27 -17.66
C GLY A 57 -11.69 -4.44 -16.13
N LYS A 58 -10.91 -3.63 -15.41
CA LYS A 58 -10.77 -3.72 -13.95
C LYS A 58 -11.85 -2.91 -13.25
N LYS A 59 -12.56 -3.55 -12.30
CA LYS A 59 -13.55 -2.89 -11.44
C LYS A 59 -12.90 -1.82 -10.56
N SER A 60 -13.69 -0.83 -10.12
CA SER A 60 -13.22 0.14 -9.15
C SER A 60 -12.91 -0.52 -7.81
N MET A 61 -11.74 -0.21 -7.26
CA MET A 61 -11.21 -0.76 -6.01
C MET A 61 -11.17 0.35 -4.95
N LYS A 62 -12.33 0.94 -4.63
CA LYS A 62 -12.46 1.97 -3.59
C LYS A 62 -12.29 1.32 -2.20
N PRO A 63 -11.23 1.67 -1.42
CA PRO A 63 -11.03 1.17 -0.07
C PRO A 63 -12.21 1.56 0.81
N ILE A 64 -12.52 0.70 1.78
CA ILE A 64 -13.35 1.08 2.91
C ILE A 64 -12.44 1.72 3.96
N GLU A 65 -12.71 2.97 4.33
CA GLU A 65 -11.93 3.71 5.34
C GLU A 65 -12.13 3.15 6.74
N LYS A 66 -13.32 2.63 7.05
CA LYS A 66 -13.65 2.08 8.37
C LYS A 66 -14.52 0.84 8.26
N ILE A 67 -14.09 -0.23 8.92
CA ILE A 67 -14.87 -1.46 9.04
C ILE A 67 -14.83 -1.93 10.50
N GLY A 68 -15.99 -1.97 11.14
CA GLY A 68 -16.07 -2.19 12.59
C GLY A 68 -15.26 -1.15 13.36
N ASN A 69 -14.29 -1.61 14.16
CA ASN A 69 -13.38 -0.77 14.93
C ASN A 69 -12.00 -0.57 14.25
N VAL A 70 -11.84 -0.99 13.00
CA VAL A 70 -10.60 -0.84 12.22
C VAL A 70 -10.74 0.33 11.24
N GLU A 71 -9.69 1.14 11.17
CA GLU A 71 -9.60 2.32 10.31
C GLU A 71 -8.38 2.20 9.39
N TYR A 72 -8.58 2.51 8.11
CA TYR A 72 -7.56 2.52 7.08
C TYR A 72 -7.28 3.97 6.66
N SER A 73 -6.02 4.37 6.75
CA SER A 73 -5.58 5.72 6.40
C SER A 73 -5.23 5.77 4.91
N ILE A 74 -6.16 6.29 4.12
CA ILE A 74 -6.00 6.37 2.67
C ILE A 74 -4.94 7.42 2.32
N VAL A 75 -3.90 7.00 1.60
CA VAL A 75 -2.94 7.90 0.95
C VAL A 75 -3.34 8.06 -0.50
N GLU A 76 -3.75 9.26 -0.89
CA GLU A 76 -4.05 9.57 -2.29
C GLU A 76 -2.77 9.47 -3.15
N SER A 77 -2.65 8.39 -3.93
CA SER A 77 -1.66 8.34 -5.01
C SER A 77 -2.29 8.81 -6.32
N ARG A 78 -2.12 10.10 -6.64
CA ARG A 78 -2.60 10.68 -7.92
C ARG A 78 -1.71 10.29 -9.11
N GLY A 79 -0.55 9.68 -8.86
CA GLY A 79 0.43 9.30 -9.88
C GLY A 79 0.17 7.91 -10.46
N ALA A 80 -0.50 7.85 -11.62
CA ALA A 80 -0.65 6.62 -12.40
C ALA A 80 0.60 6.20 -13.16
N PHE A 81 1.57 7.11 -13.29
CA PHE A 81 2.66 6.98 -14.25
C PHE A 81 3.55 5.75 -14.01
N PRO A 82 4.02 5.43 -12.79
CA PRO A 82 4.85 4.24 -12.58
C PRO A 82 4.07 2.93 -12.76
N TRP A 83 2.79 2.90 -12.36
CA TRP A 83 1.94 1.72 -12.51
C TRP A 83 1.60 1.43 -13.97
N VAL A 84 1.29 2.47 -14.75
CA VAL A 84 1.04 2.38 -16.21
C VAL A 84 2.32 1.94 -16.93
N LEU A 85 3.46 2.54 -16.61
CA LEU A 85 4.74 2.18 -17.19
C LEU A 85 5.09 0.72 -16.89
N TRP A 86 4.82 0.24 -15.67
CA TRP A 86 4.96 -1.17 -15.32
C TRP A 86 4.05 -2.08 -16.16
N GLN A 87 2.78 -1.74 -16.36
CA GLN A 87 1.87 -2.55 -17.20
C GLN A 87 2.37 -2.67 -18.64
N ILE A 88 2.89 -1.58 -19.21
CA ILE A 88 3.42 -1.54 -20.58
C ILE A 88 4.70 -2.35 -20.67
N THR A 89 5.66 -2.11 -19.77
CA THR A 89 6.96 -2.79 -19.80
C THR A 89 6.86 -4.28 -19.54
N ARG A 90 5.94 -4.72 -18.67
CA ARG A 90 5.63 -6.13 -18.46
C ARG A 90 5.06 -6.78 -19.72
N ARG A 91 4.15 -6.11 -20.44
CA ARG A 91 3.59 -6.62 -21.71
C ARG A 91 4.64 -6.72 -22.81
N LEU A 92 5.63 -5.83 -22.79
CA LEU A 92 6.70 -5.76 -23.79
C LEU A 92 7.97 -6.53 -23.37
N ASN A 93 7.94 -7.26 -22.24
CA ASN A 93 9.04 -8.05 -21.69
C ASN A 93 10.38 -7.27 -21.58
N ILE A 94 10.31 -5.99 -21.21
CA ILE A 94 11.46 -5.08 -21.19
C ILE A 94 12.35 -5.38 -19.97
N LYS A 95 13.65 -5.54 -20.18
CA LYS A 95 14.69 -5.82 -19.16
C LYS A 95 14.86 -4.74 -18.04
N ARG A 96 13.99 -3.73 -17.97
CA ARG A 96 14.02 -2.62 -16.99
C ARG A 96 12.90 -2.68 -15.95
N GLU A 97 12.18 -3.79 -15.85
CA GLU A 97 11.08 -3.95 -14.88
C GLU A 97 11.53 -3.64 -13.44
N GLU A 98 12.72 -4.11 -13.03
CA GLU A 98 13.24 -3.89 -11.68
C GLU A 98 13.42 -2.39 -11.36
N GLU A 99 13.95 -1.60 -12.30
CA GLU A 99 14.13 -0.15 -12.14
C GLU A 99 12.78 0.55 -11.93
N ILE A 100 11.76 0.14 -12.68
CA ILE A 100 10.41 0.69 -12.60
C ILE A 100 9.77 0.33 -11.26
N VAL A 101 9.92 -0.93 -10.81
CA VAL A 101 9.43 -1.37 -9.49
C VAL A 101 10.10 -0.57 -8.38
N LYS A 102 11.44 -0.40 -8.43
CA LYS A 102 12.18 0.42 -7.47
C LYS A 102 11.73 1.88 -7.48
N ALA A 103 11.54 2.48 -8.66
CA ALA A 103 11.05 3.84 -8.79
C ALA A 103 9.64 4.01 -8.20
N PHE A 104 8.76 3.04 -8.45
CA PHE A 104 7.41 3.07 -7.88
C PHE A 104 7.42 2.87 -6.37
N SER A 105 8.25 1.96 -5.82
CA SER A 105 8.40 1.82 -4.37
C SER A 105 8.91 3.11 -3.71
N LYS A 106 9.90 3.79 -4.32
CA LYS A 106 10.41 5.08 -3.84
C LYS A 106 9.34 6.16 -3.88
N TYR A 107 8.52 6.19 -4.93
CA TYR A 107 7.39 7.12 -5.03
C TYR A 107 6.36 6.91 -3.91
N LEU A 108 5.98 5.65 -3.64
CA LEU A 108 5.03 5.34 -2.58
C LEU A 108 5.60 5.64 -1.19
N ALA A 109 6.88 5.31 -0.95
CA ALA A 109 7.56 5.69 0.29
C ALA A 109 7.50 7.20 0.50
N LYS A 110 7.81 8.00 -0.53
CA LYS A 110 7.72 9.47 -0.47
C LYS A 110 6.29 9.95 -0.15
N LYS A 111 5.27 9.33 -0.75
CA LYS A 111 3.87 9.70 -0.47
C LYS A 111 3.46 9.40 0.98
N ILE A 112 3.99 8.32 1.56
CA ILE A 112 3.79 8.00 2.97
C ILE A 112 4.50 9.02 3.85
N GLU A 113 5.75 9.39 3.54
CA GLU A 113 6.53 10.42 4.27
C GLU A 113 5.86 11.81 4.21
N GLU A 114 5.23 12.16 3.09
CA GLU A 114 4.46 13.41 2.94
C GLU A 114 3.17 13.43 3.77
N SER A 115 2.63 12.25 4.11
CA SER A 115 1.34 12.12 4.80
C SER A 115 1.47 11.79 6.29
N PHE A 116 2.59 11.21 6.71
CA PHE A 116 2.81 10.73 8.07
C PHE A 116 4.24 10.95 8.53
N ASP A 117 4.41 11.28 9.81
CA ASP A 117 5.72 11.24 10.46
C ASP A 117 6.14 9.79 10.72
N VAL A 118 6.89 9.23 9.77
CA VAL A 118 7.41 7.85 9.81
C VAL A 118 8.33 7.63 11.03
N SER A 119 8.99 8.68 11.54
CA SER A 119 9.88 8.57 12.69
C SER A 119 9.13 8.22 13.99
N SER A 120 7.84 8.54 14.06
CA SER A 120 6.96 8.27 15.21
C SER A 120 6.56 6.80 15.38
N TYR A 121 6.86 5.94 14.40
CA TYR A 121 6.51 4.51 14.45
C TYR A 121 7.69 3.68 14.97
N ASP A 122 7.38 2.58 15.66
CA ASP A 122 8.37 1.66 16.20
C ASP A 122 8.76 0.58 15.19
N VAL A 123 7.81 0.16 14.34
CA VAL A 123 7.99 -0.92 13.39
C VAL A 123 7.13 -0.73 12.15
N ILE A 124 7.63 -1.16 11.00
CA ILE A 124 6.91 -1.16 9.73
C ILE A 124 6.51 -2.61 9.39
N HIS A 125 5.22 -2.85 9.21
CA HIS A 125 4.71 -4.17 8.87
C HIS A 125 4.14 -4.14 7.45
N ALA A 126 4.79 -4.82 6.51
CA ALA A 126 4.31 -4.94 5.15
C ALA A 126 3.54 -6.23 4.92
N HIS A 127 2.45 -6.13 4.16
CA HIS A 127 1.67 -7.26 3.69
C HIS A 127 1.43 -7.21 2.17
N GLY A 128 1.92 -8.25 1.50
CA GLY A 128 1.66 -8.50 0.08
C GLY A 128 2.80 -8.17 -0.88
N MET A 129 2.90 -9.03 -1.90
CA MET A 129 3.94 -9.03 -2.92
C MET A 129 3.45 -8.54 -4.30
N TYR A 130 2.33 -7.81 -4.34
CA TYR A 130 1.88 -7.14 -5.56
C TYR A 130 2.86 -6.05 -5.99
N THR A 131 2.76 -5.54 -7.22
CA THR A 131 3.68 -4.50 -7.68
C THR A 131 3.24 -3.09 -7.26
N PRO A 132 4.14 -2.30 -6.63
CA PRO A 132 5.45 -2.69 -6.10
C PRO A 132 5.29 -3.40 -4.75
N PRO A 133 6.16 -4.38 -4.41
CA PRO A 133 5.99 -5.14 -3.18
C PRO A 133 5.92 -4.23 -1.97
N ALA A 134 4.92 -4.45 -1.09
CA ALA A 134 4.79 -3.65 0.13
C ALA A 134 6.07 -3.76 0.98
N GLY A 135 6.71 -4.93 0.97
CA GLY A 135 7.99 -5.16 1.64
C GLY A 135 9.13 -4.30 1.10
N LEU A 136 9.14 -3.97 -0.20
CA LEU A 136 10.16 -3.08 -0.76
C LEU A 136 9.94 -1.63 -0.32
N VAL A 137 8.68 -1.19 -0.20
CA VAL A 137 8.34 0.12 0.38
C VAL A 137 8.76 0.16 1.86
N ALA A 138 8.46 -0.89 2.62
CA ALA A 138 8.84 -0.99 4.03
C ALA A 138 10.35 -1.01 4.23
N LYS A 139 11.11 -1.71 3.36
CA LYS A 139 12.58 -1.68 3.37
C LYS A 139 13.11 -0.26 3.16
N ILE A 140 12.61 0.46 2.16
CA ILE A 140 13.04 1.84 1.88
C ILE A 140 12.80 2.75 3.09
N LEU A 141 11.60 2.68 3.67
CA LEU A 141 11.26 3.49 4.86
C LEU A 141 12.09 3.05 6.09
N GLY A 142 12.25 1.74 6.28
CA GLY A 142 13.04 1.18 7.39
C GLY A 142 14.50 1.62 7.34
N GLU A 143 15.11 1.60 6.16
CA GLU A 143 16.49 2.08 5.95
C GLU A 143 16.61 3.60 6.21
N ARG A 144 15.66 4.40 5.72
CA ARG A 144 15.71 5.87 5.88
C ARG A 144 15.54 6.34 7.33
N TYR A 145 14.69 5.66 8.09
CA TYR A 145 14.33 6.06 9.45
C TYR A 145 14.93 5.15 10.52
N SER A 146 15.83 4.22 10.13
CA SER A 146 16.41 3.20 11.01
C SER A 146 15.36 2.43 11.80
N LYS A 147 14.26 2.03 11.14
CA LYS A 147 13.14 1.28 11.74
C LYS A 147 13.20 -0.20 11.32
N PRO A 148 12.96 -1.14 12.24
CA PRO A 148 12.77 -2.53 11.87
C PRO A 148 11.54 -2.68 10.96
N TYR A 149 11.61 -3.60 10.01
CA TYR A 149 10.49 -3.92 9.14
C TYR A 149 10.26 -5.43 9.03
N LEU A 150 9.00 -5.83 8.92
CA LEU A 150 8.58 -7.22 8.73
C LEU A 150 7.74 -7.35 7.47
N ILE A 151 7.81 -8.52 6.83
CA ILE A 151 7.06 -8.86 5.62
C ILE A 151 6.21 -10.09 5.91
N SER A 152 4.92 -10.03 5.58
CA SER A 152 3.99 -11.17 5.65
C SER A 152 3.07 -11.28 4.43
#